data_AF-A0A7C7LF88-F1
#
_entry.id   AF-A0A7C7LF88-F1
#
_cell.length_a   1.000
_cell.length_b   1.000
_cell.length_c   1.000
_cell.angle_alpha   90.00
_cell.angle_beta   90.00
_cell.angle_gamma   90.00
#
_symmetry.space_group_name_H-M   'P 1'
#
loop_
_entity.id
_entity.type
_entity.pdbx_description
1 polymer ?
#
loop_
_entity_poly.entity_id
_entity_poly.type
_entity_poly.pdbx_seq_one_letter_code
_entity_poly.pdbx_strand_id
1 'polypeptide(L)'
;MSQILDWEQYLSLAAPHCHILIMNGGADVIIDRDGYGHAWRETHTVVDQVTTVYMALDNPNGIRCWLEPKGGHRPYFVHPAALEWLVELLSPDGWTIDRLRQIPVLNFGQWDDTNGIVFEQLYGTALHQRGATVVDMQIRYLGREKLAVLTEQEIGQPQYTLQGWLNKLTTEP
;
A
#
# COMPACT_ATOMS: atom_id res chain seq x y z
N MET A 1 3.71 -20.64 -27.31
CA MET A 1 4.52 -20.38 -26.10
C MET A 1 4.17 -18.98 -25.64
N SER A 2 3.62 -18.81 -24.43
CA SER A 2 3.50 -17.46 -23.86
C SER A 2 4.87 -17.05 -23.35
N GLN A 3 5.47 -16.00 -23.91
CA GLN A 3 6.59 -15.33 -23.24
C GLN A 3 6.04 -14.61 -22.01
N ILE A 4 6.58 -14.92 -20.84
CA ILE A 4 6.33 -14.15 -19.63
C ILE A 4 7.33 -13.00 -19.63
N LEU A 5 6.82 -11.77 -19.53
CA LEU A 5 7.67 -10.58 -19.43
C LEU A 5 8.41 -10.61 -18.10
N ASP A 6 9.68 -10.23 -18.10
CA ASP A 6 10.37 -9.90 -16.87
C ASP A 6 9.89 -8.54 -16.32
N TRP A 7 10.41 -8.17 -15.14
CA TRP A 7 9.95 -6.98 -14.44
C TRP A 7 10.31 -5.68 -15.17
N GLU A 8 11.50 -5.62 -15.78
CA GLU A 8 11.96 -4.49 -16.59
C GLU A 8 11.03 -4.30 -17.79
N GLN A 9 10.77 -5.37 -18.54
CA GLN A 9 9.90 -5.37 -19.71
C GLN A 9 8.48 -4.98 -19.35
N TYR A 10 7.95 -5.54 -18.26
CA TYR A 10 6.59 -5.25 -17.80
C TYR A 10 6.42 -3.78 -17.40
N LEU A 11 7.34 -3.24 -16.61
CA LEU A 11 7.30 -1.83 -16.18
C LEU A 11 7.51 -0.87 -17.36
N SER A 12 8.32 -1.25 -18.35
CA SER A 12 8.57 -0.46 -19.55
C SER A 12 7.33 -0.27 -20.44
N LEU A 13 6.32 -1.17 -20.36
CA LEU A 13 5.07 -1.02 -21.10
C LEU A 13 4.27 0.24 -20.73
N ALA A 14 4.53 0.80 -19.55
CA ALA A 14 3.86 2.00 -19.06
C ALA A 14 4.45 3.31 -19.67
N ALA A 15 5.66 3.24 -20.22
CA ALA A 15 6.34 4.41 -20.75
C ALA A 15 5.73 4.87 -22.11
N PRO A 16 5.74 6.17 -22.42
CA PRO A 16 6.07 7.30 -21.53
C PRO A 16 4.84 7.85 -20.78
N HIS A 17 3.64 7.33 -21.06
CA HIS A 17 2.38 8.00 -20.73
C HIS A 17 1.92 7.80 -19.29
N CYS A 18 2.38 6.74 -18.62
CA CYS A 18 2.04 6.45 -17.24
C CYS A 18 3.21 6.77 -16.31
N HIS A 19 2.89 7.20 -15.09
CA HIS A 19 3.85 7.41 -14.03
C HIS A 19 3.72 6.29 -12.98
N ILE A 20 4.83 5.73 -12.54
CA ILE A 20 4.88 4.63 -11.57
C ILE A 20 5.70 5.04 -10.36
N LEU A 21 5.12 4.87 -9.17
CA LEU A 21 5.85 4.90 -7.91
C LEU A 21 5.75 3.54 -7.23
N ILE A 22 6.89 2.86 -7.13
CA ILE A 22 7.00 1.61 -6.39
C ILE A 22 7.27 1.97 -4.93
N MET A 23 6.37 1.61 -4.03
CA MET A 23 6.49 1.89 -2.60
C MET A 23 6.57 0.60 -1.80
N ASN A 24 7.56 0.50 -0.91
CA ASN A 24 7.68 -0.66 -0.02
C ASN A 24 8.36 -0.31 1.31
N GLY A 25 8.41 -1.27 2.23
CA GLY A 25 9.15 -1.16 3.47
C GLY A 25 10.52 -1.78 3.31
N GLY A 26 11.58 -1.05 3.67
CA GLY A 26 12.96 -1.54 3.57
C GLY A 26 13.28 -2.72 4.51
N ALA A 27 12.38 -3.08 5.43
CA ALA A 27 12.49 -4.22 6.33
C ALA A 27 11.33 -5.22 6.15
N ASP A 28 10.67 -5.22 4.99
CA ASP A 28 9.56 -6.14 4.71
C ASP A 28 10.05 -7.58 4.50
N VAL A 29 9.80 -8.43 5.51
CA VAL A 29 10.15 -9.86 5.52
C VAL A 29 9.20 -10.73 4.68
N ILE A 30 8.12 -10.18 4.13
CA ILE A 30 7.28 -10.89 3.14
C ILE A 30 7.98 -10.88 1.79
N ILE A 31 8.63 -9.77 1.44
CA ILE A 31 9.29 -9.56 0.15
C ILE A 31 10.77 -9.96 0.21
N ASP A 32 11.47 -9.60 1.29
CA ASP A 32 12.86 -9.98 1.55
C ASP A 32 12.93 -10.90 2.78
N ARG A 33 12.47 -12.14 2.58
CA ARG A 33 12.28 -13.13 3.66
C ARG A 33 13.52 -13.38 4.50
N ASP A 34 14.69 -13.37 3.87
CA ASP A 34 15.95 -13.65 4.54
C ASP A 34 16.65 -12.37 5.06
N GLY A 35 16.09 -11.19 4.79
CA GLY A 35 16.60 -9.91 5.31
C GLY A 35 17.95 -9.47 4.73
N TYR A 36 18.37 -10.03 3.60
CA TYR A 36 19.65 -9.71 2.96
C TYR A 36 19.59 -8.47 2.07
N GLY A 37 18.40 -7.91 1.84
CA GLY A 37 18.13 -6.74 1.02
C GLY A 37 18.27 -6.99 -0.48
N HIS A 38 18.24 -8.25 -0.93
CA HIS A 38 18.38 -8.58 -2.36
C HIS A 38 17.21 -8.01 -3.17
N ALA A 39 15.98 -8.20 -2.69
CA ALA A 39 14.78 -7.69 -3.35
C ALA A 39 14.83 -6.16 -3.56
N TRP A 40 15.38 -5.42 -2.60
CA TRP A 40 15.50 -3.96 -2.68
C TRP A 40 16.56 -3.51 -3.67
N ARG A 41 17.72 -4.17 -3.67
CA ARG A 41 18.79 -3.89 -4.66
C ARG A 41 18.33 -4.22 -6.07
N GLU A 42 17.64 -5.33 -6.26
CA GLU A 42 17.04 -5.71 -7.54
C GLU A 42 15.97 -4.72 -7.98
N THR A 43 15.11 -4.28 -7.05
CA THR A 43 14.09 -3.26 -7.33
C THR A 43 14.73 -1.96 -7.83
N HIS A 44 15.76 -1.47 -7.14
CA HIS A 44 16.50 -0.28 -7.58
C HIS A 44 17.17 -0.49 -8.94
N THR A 45 17.79 -1.65 -9.15
CA THR A 45 18.43 -1.99 -10.43
C THR A 45 17.42 -1.93 -11.59
N VAL A 46 16.23 -2.53 -11.41
CA VAL A 46 15.18 -2.51 -12.44
C VAL A 46 14.65 -1.09 -12.65
N VAL A 47 14.45 -0.32 -11.58
CA VAL A 47 14.00 1.08 -11.71
C VAL A 47 15.03 1.92 -12.47
N ASP A 48 16.33 1.74 -12.22
CA ASP A 48 17.40 2.43 -12.94
C ASP A 48 17.41 2.03 -14.43
N GLN A 49 17.21 0.74 -14.73
CA GLN A 49 17.10 0.24 -16.11
C GLN A 49 15.89 0.84 -16.83
N VAL A 50 14.70 0.76 -16.23
CA VAL A 50 13.45 1.27 -16.81
C VAL A 50 13.48 2.79 -16.94
N THR A 51 14.17 3.50 -16.03
CA THR A 51 14.40 4.95 -16.14
C THR A 51 15.07 5.31 -17.47
N THR A 52 15.97 4.47 -18.01
CA THR A 52 16.60 4.73 -19.31
C THR A 52 15.60 4.70 -20.47
N VAL A 53 14.57 3.84 -20.42
CA VAL A 53 13.48 3.78 -21.40
C VAL A 53 12.64 5.04 -21.32
N TYR A 54 12.28 5.45 -20.11
CA TYR A 54 11.56 6.70 -19.84
C TYR A 54 12.32 7.94 -20.30
N MET A 55 13.64 8.00 -20.08
CA MET A 55 14.52 9.06 -20.59
C MET A 55 14.54 9.12 -22.12
N ALA A 56 14.63 7.95 -22.79
CA ALA A 56 14.61 7.88 -24.26
C ALA A 56 13.29 8.37 -24.87
N LEU A 57 12.22 8.43 -24.06
CA LEU A 57 10.88 8.87 -24.44
C LEU A 57 10.48 10.21 -23.79
N ASP A 58 11.46 11.02 -23.40
CA ASP A 58 11.30 12.38 -22.86
C ASP A 58 10.44 12.49 -21.57
N ASN A 59 10.45 11.43 -20.75
CA ASN A 59 9.82 11.45 -19.42
C ASN A 59 10.75 10.86 -18.34
N PRO A 60 11.89 11.50 -18.02
CA PRO A 60 12.91 10.97 -17.10
C PRO A 60 12.41 10.72 -15.66
N ASN A 61 11.25 11.25 -15.29
CA ASN A 61 10.65 11.12 -13.96
C ASN A 61 9.47 10.14 -13.91
N GLY A 62 9.20 9.41 -15.00
CA GLY A 62 8.03 8.56 -15.13
C GLY A 62 8.04 7.30 -14.27
N ILE A 63 9.19 6.94 -13.67
CA ILE A 63 9.26 5.85 -12.69
C ILE A 63 10.13 6.26 -11.49
N ARG A 64 9.71 5.87 -10.29
CA ARG A 64 10.46 6.07 -9.04
C ARG A 64 10.27 4.88 -8.10
N CYS A 65 11.22 4.71 -7.18
CA CYS A 65 11.10 3.81 -6.05
C CYS A 65 11.27 4.58 -4.75
N TRP A 66 10.43 4.27 -3.76
CA TRP A 66 10.50 4.80 -2.42
C TRP A 66 10.39 3.67 -1.40
N LEU A 67 11.32 3.64 -0.44
CA LEU A 67 11.36 2.62 0.62
C LEU A 67 11.25 3.30 1.99
N GLU A 68 10.29 2.88 2.81
CA GLU A 68 10.22 3.33 4.21
C GLU A 68 11.32 2.64 5.02
N PRO A 69 12.27 3.37 5.62
CA PRO A 69 13.29 2.76 6.47
C PRO A 69 12.64 2.06 7.66
N LYS A 70 13.00 0.78 7.88
CA LYS A 70 12.47 -0.07 8.96
C LYS A 70 10.96 -0.37 8.88
N GLY A 71 10.27 0.11 7.84
CA GLY A 71 8.90 -0.31 7.54
C GLY A 71 8.89 -1.74 7.01
N GLY A 72 7.87 -2.51 7.37
CA GLY A 72 7.64 -3.83 6.79
C GLY A 72 6.49 -3.80 5.79
N HIS A 73 5.65 -4.83 5.81
CA HIS A 73 4.49 -4.93 4.92
C HIS A 73 3.34 -4.00 5.35
N ARG A 74 3.28 -2.79 4.78
CA ARG A 74 2.35 -1.71 5.16
C ARG A 74 1.62 -1.14 3.93
N PRO A 75 0.44 -0.52 4.13
CA PRO A 75 -0.30 0.14 3.06
C PRO A 75 0.33 1.51 2.70
N TYR A 76 1.44 1.51 1.95
CA TYR A 76 2.17 2.75 1.67
C TYR A 76 1.44 3.78 0.81
N PHE A 77 0.36 3.40 0.12
CA PHE A 77 -0.46 4.32 -0.64
C PHE A 77 -1.17 5.39 0.22
N VAL A 78 -1.27 5.19 1.55
CA VAL A 78 -1.78 6.19 2.49
C VAL A 78 -0.68 6.95 3.24
N HIS A 79 0.59 6.66 2.95
CA HIS A 79 1.75 7.34 3.53
C HIS A 79 1.90 8.75 2.93
N PRO A 80 2.39 9.76 3.68
CA PRO A 80 2.64 11.11 3.16
C PRO A 80 3.41 11.14 1.83
N ALA A 81 4.43 10.29 1.67
CA ALA A 81 5.23 10.20 0.45
C ALA A 81 4.40 9.86 -0.81
N ALA A 82 3.33 9.05 -0.68
CA ALA A 82 2.44 8.76 -1.80
C ALA A 82 1.67 10.01 -2.23
N LEU A 83 1.17 10.77 -1.26
CA LEU A 83 0.42 11.99 -1.51
C LEU A 83 1.33 13.11 -2.03
N GLU A 84 2.57 13.23 -1.53
CA GLU A 84 3.57 14.17 -2.07
C GLU A 84 3.81 13.89 -3.55
N TRP A 85 4.03 12.63 -3.92
CA TRP A 85 4.22 12.25 -5.32
C TRP A 85 3.01 12.56 -6.20
N LEU A 86 1.80 12.32 -5.72
CA LEU A 86 0.57 12.67 -6.46
C LEU A 86 0.42 14.19 -6.63
N VAL A 87 0.75 14.99 -5.62
CA VAL A 87 0.71 16.46 -5.71
C VAL A 87 1.78 16.99 -6.67
N GLU A 88 3.00 16.44 -6.63
CA GLU A 88 4.05 16.77 -7.61
C GLU A 88 3.59 16.47 -9.04
N LEU A 89 2.97 15.31 -9.26
CA LEU A 89 2.58 14.83 -10.58
C LEU A 89 1.38 15.58 -11.16
N LEU A 90 0.33 15.76 -10.36
CA LEU A 90 -0.97 16.24 -10.83
C LEU A 90 -1.16 17.74 -10.61
N SER A 91 -0.37 18.36 -9.72
CA SER A 91 -0.49 19.77 -9.31
C SER A 91 -1.95 20.22 -9.10
N PRO A 92 -2.75 19.50 -8.28
CA PRO A 92 -4.17 19.80 -8.16
C PRO A 92 -4.39 21.16 -7.47
N ASP A 93 -5.41 21.90 -7.91
CA ASP A 93 -5.72 23.23 -7.38
C ASP A 93 -5.86 23.22 -5.85
N GLY A 94 -5.19 24.17 -5.20
CA GLY A 94 -5.22 24.35 -3.75
C GLY A 94 -4.36 23.36 -2.95
N TRP A 95 -3.64 22.44 -3.61
CA TRP A 95 -2.69 21.54 -2.97
C TRP A 95 -1.26 21.91 -3.32
N THR A 96 -0.44 22.09 -2.29
CA THR A 96 1.01 22.30 -2.43
C THR A 96 1.74 21.32 -1.52
N ILE A 97 3.00 21.03 -1.85
CA ILE A 97 3.85 20.19 -1.01
C ILE A 97 4.03 20.79 0.38
N ASP A 98 4.17 22.11 0.49
CA ASP A 98 4.28 22.79 1.78
C ASP A 98 3.01 22.62 2.63
N ARG A 99 1.82 22.70 2.01
CA ARG A 99 0.56 22.44 2.70
C ARG A 99 0.47 20.99 3.16
N LEU A 100 0.86 20.05 2.32
CA LEU A 100 0.81 18.63 2.64
C LEU A 100 1.70 18.28 3.84
N ARG A 101 2.91 18.84 3.90
CA ARG A 101 3.85 18.65 5.02
C ARG A 101 3.35 19.20 6.35
N GLN A 102 2.34 20.08 6.33
CA GLN A 102 1.68 20.59 7.54
C GLN A 102 0.53 19.71 8.01
N ILE A 103 0.08 18.73 7.21
CA ILE A 103 -0.96 17.79 7.60
C ILE A 103 -0.35 16.81 8.63
N PRO A 104 -0.98 16.63 9.80
CA PRO A 104 -0.49 15.68 10.78
C PRO A 104 -0.51 14.25 10.23
N VAL A 105 0.33 13.42 10.83
CA VAL A 105 0.31 11.98 10.60
C VAL A 105 -0.12 11.27 11.88
N LEU A 106 -0.70 10.09 11.71
CA LEU A 106 -1.05 9.20 12.81
C LEU A 106 -0.45 7.81 12.59
N ASN A 107 -0.32 7.06 13.67
CA ASN A 107 -0.08 5.63 13.58
C ASN A 107 -1.42 4.90 13.41
N PHE A 108 -1.52 4.08 12.36
CA PHE A 108 -2.76 3.41 12.00
C PHE A 108 -3.27 2.50 13.13
N GLY A 109 -2.37 1.80 13.82
CA GLY A 109 -2.67 1.00 15.00
C GLY A 109 -3.34 1.76 16.13
N GLN A 110 -2.82 2.94 16.45
CA GLN A 110 -3.40 3.79 17.51
C GLN A 110 -4.77 4.33 17.12
N TRP A 111 -4.95 4.67 15.84
CA TRP A 111 -6.26 5.07 15.32
C TRP A 111 -7.26 3.91 15.41
N ASP A 112 -6.87 2.70 15.04
CA ASP A 112 -7.72 1.51 15.15
C ASP A 112 -8.09 1.18 16.59
N ASP A 113 -7.14 1.25 17.53
CA ASP A 113 -7.40 1.06 18.96
C ASP A 113 -8.47 2.04 19.47
N THR A 114 -8.39 3.30 19.03
CA THR A 114 -9.36 4.36 19.41
C THR A 114 -10.75 4.10 18.84
N ASN A 115 -10.85 3.35 17.74
CA ASN A 115 -12.10 3.02 17.06
C ASN A 115 -12.59 1.59 17.34
N GLY A 116 -11.90 0.82 18.20
CA GLY A 116 -12.25 -0.56 18.51
C GLY A 116 -12.08 -1.52 17.33
N ILE A 117 -11.21 -1.18 16.37
CA ILE A 117 -10.91 -2.00 15.20
C ILE A 117 -9.76 -2.93 15.53
N VAL A 118 -9.94 -4.23 15.27
CA VAL A 118 -8.94 -5.26 15.57
C VAL A 118 -8.30 -5.71 14.27
N PHE A 119 -6.98 -5.65 14.22
CA PHE A 119 -6.22 -6.25 13.13
C PHE A 119 -6.26 -7.77 13.19
N GLU A 120 -6.20 -8.39 12.00
CA GLU A 120 -5.79 -9.79 11.90
C GLU A 120 -4.37 -9.94 12.48
N GLN A 121 -4.11 -11.07 13.14
CA GLN A 121 -2.93 -11.29 13.97
C GLN A 121 -1.61 -11.07 13.24
N LEU A 122 -1.50 -11.51 11.98
CA LEU A 122 -0.28 -11.35 11.19
C LEU A 122 -0.01 -9.86 10.90
N TYR A 123 -1.05 -9.07 10.65
CA TYR A 123 -0.92 -7.66 10.29
C TYR A 123 -0.92 -6.70 11.48
N GLY A 124 -1.32 -7.19 12.66
CA GLY A 124 -1.42 -6.43 13.91
C GLY A 124 -0.09 -6.09 14.59
N THR A 125 1.05 -6.14 13.89
CA THR A 125 2.36 -5.83 14.46
C THR A 125 2.88 -4.47 13.98
N ALA A 126 3.77 -3.87 14.77
CA ALA A 126 4.43 -2.62 14.38
C ALA A 126 5.25 -2.77 13.08
N LEU A 127 5.67 -3.98 12.69
CA LEU A 127 6.35 -4.17 11.41
C LEU A 127 5.36 -4.08 10.22
N HIS A 128 4.12 -4.49 10.42
CA HIS A 128 3.07 -4.55 9.38
C HIS A 128 2.06 -3.41 9.49
N GLN A 129 0.81 -3.64 9.04
CA GLN A 129 -0.25 -2.63 8.91
C GLN A 129 -0.44 -1.77 10.16
N ARG A 130 -0.40 -2.37 11.36
CA ARG A 130 -0.53 -1.61 12.62
C ARG A 130 0.53 -0.52 12.79
N GLY A 131 1.73 -0.75 12.27
CA GLY A 131 2.83 0.22 12.28
C GLY A 131 2.74 1.34 11.26
N ALA A 132 1.75 1.33 10.37
CA ALA A 132 1.69 2.26 9.25
C ALA A 132 1.56 3.72 9.70
N THR A 133 2.37 4.57 9.10
CA THR A 133 2.25 6.03 9.19
C THR A 133 1.26 6.49 8.13
N VAL A 134 0.20 7.17 8.55
CA VAL A 134 -0.91 7.57 7.68
C VAL A 134 -1.14 9.06 7.78
N VAL A 135 -1.45 9.71 6.66
CA VAL A 135 -1.89 11.11 6.66
C VAL A 135 -3.22 11.24 7.41
N ASP A 136 -3.27 12.07 8.44
CA ASP A 136 -4.50 12.31 9.20
C ASP A 136 -5.42 13.26 8.42
N MET A 137 -6.28 12.66 7.61
CA MET A 137 -7.33 13.32 6.85
C MET A 137 -8.62 13.50 7.66
N GLN A 138 -8.58 13.33 8.99
CA GLN A 138 -9.74 13.38 9.89
C GLN A 138 -10.88 12.43 9.50
N ILE A 139 -10.51 11.29 8.90
CA ILE A 139 -11.46 10.25 8.51
C ILE A 139 -12.07 9.63 9.76
N ARG A 140 -13.40 9.53 9.76
CA ARG A 140 -14.16 8.91 10.85
C ARG A 140 -14.52 7.50 10.48
N TYR A 141 -14.27 6.55 11.36
CA TYR A 141 -14.81 5.22 11.21
C TYR A 141 -16.34 5.27 11.32
N LEU A 142 -17.03 4.77 10.28
CA LEU A 142 -18.48 4.81 10.23
C LEU A 142 -19.15 3.64 10.96
N GLY A 143 -18.40 2.63 11.37
CA GLY A 143 -18.93 1.37 11.87
C GLY A 143 -19.21 0.38 10.74
N ARG A 144 -19.09 -0.92 11.04
CA ARG A 144 -19.32 -2.01 10.08
C ARG A 144 -20.72 -1.94 9.48
N GLU A 145 -21.71 -1.59 10.29
CA GLU A 145 -23.12 -1.51 9.92
C GLU A 145 -23.38 -0.44 8.85
N LYS A 146 -22.66 0.68 8.87
CA LYS A 146 -22.80 1.74 7.86
C LYS A 146 -21.97 1.48 6.60
N LEU A 147 -20.94 0.65 6.72
CA LEU A 147 -20.10 0.21 5.60
C LEU A 147 -20.66 -1.06 4.92
N ALA A 148 -21.63 -1.73 5.54
CA ALA A 148 -22.26 -2.93 4.99
C ALA A 148 -23.10 -2.57 3.76
N VAL A 149 -22.81 -3.21 2.63
CA VAL A 149 -23.60 -3.08 1.40
C VAL A 149 -24.86 -3.97 1.46
N LEU A 150 -24.79 -5.07 2.22
CA LEU A 150 -25.88 -6.02 2.38
C LEU A 150 -26.47 -5.90 3.79
N THR A 151 -27.80 -5.87 3.87
CA THR A 151 -28.55 -6.07 5.11
C THR A 151 -28.39 -7.49 5.63
N GLU A 152 -28.73 -7.74 6.90
CA GLU A 152 -28.69 -9.09 7.48
C GLU A 152 -29.55 -10.10 6.71
N GLN A 153 -30.65 -9.65 6.10
CA GLN A 153 -31.53 -10.49 5.30
C GLN A 153 -30.98 -10.78 3.90
N GLU A 154 -30.13 -9.91 3.37
CA GLU A 154 -29.45 -10.07 2.07
C GLU A 154 -28.14 -10.86 2.19
N ILE A 155 -27.57 -10.91 3.39
CA ILE A 155 -26.49 -11.84 3.70
C ILE A 155 -27.05 -13.26 3.53
N GLY A 156 -26.57 -13.93 2.48
CA GLY A 156 -27.02 -15.27 2.11
C GLY A 156 -26.71 -16.34 3.18
N GLN A 157 -26.93 -17.60 2.80
CA GLN A 157 -26.81 -18.70 3.75
C GLN A 157 -25.37 -18.84 4.28
N PRO A 158 -25.16 -19.15 5.59
CA PRO A 158 -23.83 -19.14 6.22
C PRO A 158 -22.76 -20.00 5.53
N GLN A 159 -23.13 -21.08 4.83
CA GLN A 159 -22.17 -21.90 4.09
C GLN A 159 -21.57 -21.21 2.86
N TYR A 160 -22.06 -20.03 2.49
CA TYR A 160 -21.51 -19.21 1.41
C TYR A 160 -20.91 -17.90 1.93
N THR A 161 -20.76 -17.73 3.26
CA THR A 161 -20.17 -16.52 3.86
C THR A 161 -18.88 -16.86 4.58
N LEU A 162 -17.90 -15.94 4.52
CA LEU A 162 -16.64 -16.08 5.25
C LEU A 162 -16.89 -16.27 6.75
N GLN A 163 -17.81 -15.49 7.34
CA GLN A 163 -18.15 -15.61 8.77
C GLN A 163 -18.69 -17.01 9.10
N GLY A 164 -19.57 -17.58 8.26
CA GLY A 164 -20.08 -18.92 8.48
C GLY A 164 -19.01 -20.01 8.33
N TRP A 165 -17.97 -19.79 7.53
CA TRP A 165 -16.81 -20.68 7.48
C TRP A 165 -15.93 -20.54 8.72
N LEU A 166 -15.62 -19.31 9.14
CA LEU A 166 -14.82 -19.05 10.36
C LEU A 166 -15.48 -19.65 11.60
N ASN A 167 -16.81 -19.53 11.73
CA ASN A 167 -17.56 -20.10 12.84
C ASN A 167 -17.46 -21.64 12.90
N LYS A 168 -17.22 -22.33 11.78
CA LYS A 168 -17.01 -23.79 11.78
C LYS A 168 -15.61 -24.17 12.24
N LEU A 169 -14.62 -23.34 11.93
CA LEU A 169 -13.22 -23.58 12.30
C LEU A 169 -12.97 -23.35 13.80
N THR A 170 -13.76 -22.49 14.45
CA THR A 170 -13.64 -22.19 15.88
C THR A 170 -14.49 -23.08 16.78
N THR A 171 -15.27 -24.01 16.22
CA THR A 171 -16.17 -24.92 16.96
C THR A 171 -15.63 -26.34 17.18
N GLU A 172 -14.40 -26.66 16.78
CA GLU A 172 -13.75 -27.89 17.25
C GLU A 172 -12.92 -27.61 18.51
N PRO A 173 -13.19 -28.30 19.64
CA PRO A 173 -12.34 -28.25 20.84
C PRO A 173 -10.98 -28.93 20.64
#